data_AF-A0A9D5XYF2-F1
#
_entry.id   AF-A0A9D5XYF2-F1
#
_cell.length_a   1.000
_cell.length_b   1.000
_cell.length_c   1.000
_cell.angle_alpha   90.00
_cell.angle_beta   90.00
_cell.angle_gamma   90.00
#
_symmetry.space_group_name_H-M   'P 1'
#
loop_
_entity.id
_entity.type
_entity.pdbx_description
1 polymer ?
#
loop_
_entity_poly.entity_id
_entity_poly.type
_entity_poly.pdbx_seq_one_letter_code
_entity_poly.pdbx_strand_id
1 'polypeptide(L)'
;MFKTKTGKWSAVALLAVIIVAVGGYAYVMAAFPENRCEAKHLTDETKMAGDCYACHVKATPKIAQDWYEGKHGVLLVKCFVCHGQPDGKGAIEFAANPDPDTVCRKCHDPAVNRMQEKYGLRAQCNECHPYHQNSIHHEAFQKTQSKKTLD
;
A
#
# COMPACT_ATOMS: atom_id res chain seq x y z
N MET A 1 -15.72 -54.21 22.05
CA MET A 1 -14.31 -54.14 21.62
C MET A 1 -14.27 -53.98 20.10
N PHE A 2 -14.45 -52.77 19.59
CA PHE A 2 -14.48 -52.50 18.13
C PHE A 2 -13.06 -52.35 17.61
N LYS A 3 -12.51 -53.42 17.04
CA LYS A 3 -11.22 -53.41 16.35
C LYS A 3 -11.46 -52.81 14.97
N THR A 4 -11.29 -51.50 14.82
CA THR A 4 -11.31 -50.87 13.49
C THR A 4 -10.17 -51.45 12.69
N LYS A 5 -10.50 -52.27 11.68
CA LYS A 5 -9.56 -52.65 10.62
C LYS A 5 -9.25 -51.35 9.90
N THR A 6 -8.19 -50.65 10.32
CA THR A 6 -7.60 -49.56 9.55
C THR A 6 -7.08 -50.18 8.27
N GLY A 7 -7.98 -50.29 7.30
CA GLY A 7 -7.69 -50.87 5.99
C GLY A 7 -6.55 -50.07 5.38
N LYS A 8 -5.67 -50.74 4.66
CA LYS A 8 -4.54 -50.13 3.94
C LYS A 8 -4.94 -48.83 3.21
N TRP A 9 -6.18 -48.75 2.73
CA TRP A 9 -6.80 -47.56 2.14
C TRP A 9 -6.90 -46.34 3.07
N SER A 10 -7.22 -46.52 4.35
CA SER A 10 -7.25 -45.45 5.35
C SER A 10 -5.85 -44.91 5.64
N ALA A 11 -4.84 -45.79 5.67
CA ALA A 11 -3.43 -45.38 5.82
C ALA A 11 -2.91 -44.65 4.58
N VAL A 12 -3.28 -45.11 3.37
CA VAL A 12 -2.95 -44.44 2.10
C VAL A 12 -3.62 -43.08 1.99
N ALA A 13 -4.89 -42.95 2.40
CA ALA A 13 -5.60 -41.67 2.41
C ALA A 13 -4.95 -40.66 3.38
N LEU A 14 -4.57 -41.10 4.58
CA LEU A 14 -3.84 -40.28 5.54
C LEU A 14 -2.49 -39.80 5.00
N LEU A 15 -1.73 -40.69 4.37
CA LEU A 15 -0.46 -40.34 3.72
C LEU A 15 -0.66 -39.31 2.59
N ALA A 16 -1.68 -39.48 1.76
CA ALA A 16 -1.99 -38.52 0.70
C ALA A 16 -2.34 -37.13 1.25
N VAL A 17 -3.15 -37.07 2.31
CA VAL A 17 -3.50 -35.79 2.97
C VAL A 17 -2.25 -35.12 3.57
N ILE A 18 -1.36 -35.89 4.20
CA ILE A 18 -0.11 -35.35 4.75
C ILE A 18 0.78 -34.81 3.63
N ILE A 19 0.91 -35.53 2.50
CA ILE A 19 1.70 -35.07 1.35
C ILE A 19 1.13 -33.76 0.79
N VAL A 20 -0.19 -33.65 0.64
CA VAL A 20 -0.84 -32.43 0.17
C VAL A 20 -0.66 -31.29 1.17
N ALA A 21 -0.79 -31.54 2.48
CA ALA A 21 -0.62 -30.53 3.52
C ALA A 21 0.84 -30.04 3.60
N VAL A 22 1.82 -30.94 3.55
CA VAL A 22 3.25 -30.59 3.56
C VAL A 22 3.66 -29.89 2.27
N GLY A 23 3.20 -30.37 1.12
CA GLY A 23 3.42 -29.71 -0.17
C GLY A 23 2.79 -28.32 -0.23
N GLY A 24 1.57 -28.17 0.29
CA GLY A 24 0.89 -26.89 0.41
C GLY A 24 1.60 -25.92 1.36
N TYR A 25 2.05 -26.41 2.52
CA TYR A 25 2.84 -25.61 3.47
C TYR A 25 4.17 -25.17 2.86
N ALA A 26 4.92 -26.08 2.24
CA ALA A 26 6.17 -25.77 1.56
C ALA A 26 5.95 -24.76 0.42
N TYR A 27 4.89 -24.91 -0.36
CA TYR A 27 4.50 -23.96 -1.40
C TYR A 27 4.20 -22.58 -0.82
N VAL A 28 3.40 -22.49 0.24
CA VAL A 28 3.07 -21.22 0.90
C VAL A 28 4.32 -20.55 1.46
N MET A 29 5.20 -21.30 2.12
CA MET A 29 6.45 -20.75 2.66
C MET A 29 7.42 -20.29 1.56
N ALA A 30 7.43 -20.96 0.40
CA ALA A 30 8.24 -20.55 -0.75
C ALA A 30 7.64 -19.35 -1.51
N ALA A 31 6.31 -19.29 -1.64
CA ALA A 31 5.62 -18.25 -2.39
C ALA A 31 5.42 -16.96 -1.56
N PHE A 32 5.39 -17.05 -0.23
CA PHE A 32 5.14 -15.94 0.68
C PHE A 32 6.16 -15.91 1.82
N PRO A 33 7.44 -15.60 1.54
CA PRO A 33 8.45 -15.47 2.59
C PRO A 33 8.08 -14.33 3.56
N GLU A 34 8.56 -14.38 4.81
CA GLU A 34 8.27 -13.35 5.85
C GLU A 34 8.61 -11.94 5.37
N ASN A 35 9.68 -11.81 4.58
CA ASN A 35 10.02 -10.63 3.80
C ASN A 35 9.24 -10.62 2.47
N ARG A 36 7.91 -10.40 2.54
CA ARG A 36 7.05 -10.22 1.35
C ARG A 36 7.47 -9.07 0.44
N CYS A 37 8.35 -8.19 0.92
CA CYS A 37 8.79 -6.97 0.26
C CYS A 37 10.31 -6.95 0.06
N GLU A 38 10.90 -7.96 -0.56
CA GLU A 38 12.13 -7.69 -1.30
C GLU A 38 11.69 -7.15 -2.65
N ALA A 39 11.71 -5.83 -2.75
CA ALA A 39 11.22 -5.09 -3.89
C ALA A 39 12.10 -5.34 -5.12
N LYS A 40 12.08 -6.55 -5.70
CA LYS A 40 12.92 -6.97 -6.84
C LYS A 40 12.66 -6.15 -8.11
N HIS A 41 11.51 -5.50 -8.20
CA HIS A 41 11.17 -4.51 -9.23
C HIS A 41 11.67 -3.10 -8.90
N LEU A 42 12.22 -2.89 -7.70
CA LEU A 42 12.85 -1.69 -7.19
C LEU A 42 14.35 -1.93 -6.82
N THR A 43 14.97 -3.05 -7.22
CA THR A 43 16.38 -3.36 -6.85
C THR A 43 17.42 -2.71 -7.77
N ASP A 44 17.01 -2.02 -8.82
CA ASP A 44 17.95 -1.30 -9.69
C ASP A 44 18.26 0.07 -9.08
N GLU A 45 19.24 0.11 -8.17
CA GLU A 45 19.71 1.33 -7.49
C GLU A 45 20.10 2.45 -8.48
N THR A 46 20.52 2.10 -9.70
CA THR A 46 20.87 3.09 -10.73
C THR A 46 19.66 3.73 -11.40
N LYS A 47 18.47 3.13 -11.26
CA LYS A 47 17.17 3.71 -11.66
C LYS A 47 16.45 4.43 -10.52
N MET A 48 17.08 4.55 -9.35
CA MET A 48 16.54 5.19 -8.14
C MET A 48 17.17 6.57 -7.87
N ALA A 49 17.43 7.39 -8.90
CA ALA A 49 17.73 8.81 -8.65
C ALA A 49 16.55 9.43 -7.87
N GLY A 50 16.77 9.86 -6.61
CA GLY A 50 15.66 10.18 -5.70
C GLY A 50 15.11 8.95 -4.96
N ASP A 51 15.99 8.04 -4.52
CA ASP A 51 15.66 6.88 -3.67
C ASP A 51 15.28 7.29 -2.24
N CYS A 52 14.23 8.10 -2.13
CA CYS A 52 13.61 8.41 -0.86
C CYS A 52 13.25 7.10 -0.14
N TYR A 53 12.84 6.09 -0.90
CA TYR A 53 12.35 4.83 -0.37
C TYR A 53 13.42 4.04 0.40
N ALA A 54 14.64 3.86 -0.12
CA ALA A 54 15.69 3.09 0.56
C ALA A 54 16.05 3.61 1.96
N CYS A 55 15.98 4.92 2.16
CA CYS A 55 16.12 5.50 3.50
C CYS A 55 14.81 5.39 4.30
N HIS A 56 13.67 5.73 3.71
CA HIS A 56 12.39 5.79 4.42
C HIS A 56 11.83 4.43 4.85
N VAL A 57 12.19 3.32 4.20
CA VAL A 57 11.88 1.97 4.69
C VAL A 57 12.59 1.64 6.01
N LYS A 58 13.70 2.34 6.32
CA LYS A 58 14.44 2.19 7.58
C LYS A 58 14.06 3.26 8.59
N ALA A 59 13.98 4.52 8.15
CA ALA A 59 13.71 5.67 9.01
C ALA A 59 12.25 5.80 9.42
N THR A 60 11.32 5.49 8.51
CA THR A 60 9.87 5.61 8.73
C THR A 60 9.14 4.39 8.14
N PRO A 61 9.43 3.17 8.63
CA PRO A 61 9.02 1.91 8.00
C PRO A 61 7.51 1.82 7.78
N LYS A 62 6.71 2.26 8.76
CA LYS A 62 5.25 2.26 8.64
C LYS A 62 4.76 3.17 7.51
N ILE A 63 5.27 4.41 7.42
CA ILE A 63 4.84 5.38 6.41
C ILE A 63 5.23 4.90 5.01
N ALA A 64 6.46 4.39 4.87
CA ALA A 64 6.95 3.85 3.60
C ALA A 64 6.10 2.64 3.16
N GLN A 65 5.76 1.75 4.09
CA GLN A 65 4.90 0.60 3.81
C GLN A 65 3.48 1.03 3.44
N ASP A 66 2.89 1.97 4.19
CA ASP A 66 1.54 2.43 3.91
C ASP A 66 1.44 3.19 2.57
N TRP A 67 2.49 3.92 2.17
CA TRP A 67 2.61 4.46 0.81
C TRP A 67 2.68 3.35 -0.23
N TYR A 68 3.57 2.38 -0.03
CA TYR A 68 3.83 1.28 -0.97
C TYR A 68 2.56 0.46 -1.25
N GLU A 69 1.78 0.18 -0.21
CA GLU A 69 0.49 -0.53 -0.29
C GLU A 69 -0.70 0.38 -0.60
N GLY A 70 -0.49 1.70 -0.58
CA GLY A 70 -1.49 2.69 -0.93
C GLY A 70 -1.71 2.78 -2.43
N LYS A 71 -2.81 3.42 -2.84
CA LYS A 71 -3.14 3.58 -4.28
C LYS A 71 -2.02 4.27 -5.07
N HIS A 72 -1.37 5.25 -4.47
CA HIS A 72 -0.27 5.97 -5.11
C HIS A 72 0.99 5.11 -5.26
N GLY A 73 1.35 4.29 -4.26
CA GLY A 73 2.48 3.37 -4.35
C GLY A 73 2.25 2.27 -5.38
N VAL A 74 1.05 1.67 -5.39
CA VAL A 74 0.67 0.63 -6.38
C VAL A 74 0.68 1.16 -7.82
N LEU A 75 0.31 2.43 -8.01
CA LEU A 75 0.38 3.11 -9.32
C LEU A 75 1.74 3.75 -9.61
N LEU A 76 2.75 3.50 -8.78
CA LEU A 76 4.13 3.97 -8.93
C LEU A 76 4.31 5.51 -8.95
N VAL A 77 3.39 6.24 -8.31
CA VAL A 77 3.56 7.69 -8.09
C VAL A 77 4.69 7.90 -7.09
N LYS A 78 5.83 8.35 -7.59
CA LYS A 78 7.07 8.53 -6.82
C LYS A 78 6.95 9.64 -5.78
N CYS A 79 7.73 9.54 -4.71
CA CYS A 79 7.66 10.47 -3.56
C CYS A 79 7.81 11.94 -3.99
N PHE A 80 8.77 12.22 -4.88
CA PHE A 80 9.06 13.57 -5.36
C PHE A 80 7.91 14.21 -6.19
N VAL A 81 6.94 13.43 -6.65
CA VAL A 81 5.76 13.97 -7.35
C VAL A 81 4.94 14.86 -6.42
N CYS A 82 4.86 14.48 -5.14
CA CYS A 82 4.17 15.25 -4.10
C CYS A 82 5.14 16.05 -3.23
N HIS A 83 6.35 15.53 -2.98
CA HIS A 83 7.31 16.18 -2.08
C HIS A 83 8.31 17.11 -2.77
N GLY A 84 8.36 17.15 -4.11
CA GLY A 84 9.39 17.84 -4.86
C GLY A 84 10.73 17.08 -4.87
N GLN A 85 11.70 17.61 -5.63
CA GLN A 85 13.06 17.07 -5.62
C GLN A 85 13.97 17.92 -4.73
N PRO A 86 14.80 17.32 -3.84
CA PRO A 86 15.67 18.06 -2.93
C PRO A 86 16.68 18.99 -3.61
N ASP A 87 16.99 18.77 -4.88
CA ASP A 87 17.89 19.60 -5.67
C ASP A 87 17.20 20.83 -6.31
N GLY A 88 15.90 21.03 -6.02
CA GLY A 88 15.09 22.13 -6.52
C GLY A 88 14.68 22.00 -7.98
N LYS A 89 14.97 20.87 -8.65
CA LYS A 89 14.66 20.67 -10.07
C LYS A 89 13.30 20.00 -10.31
N GLY A 90 12.55 19.75 -9.24
CA GLY A 90 11.23 19.14 -9.30
C GLY A 90 10.17 20.08 -9.88
N ALA A 91 9.01 19.53 -10.24
CA ALA A 91 7.84 20.30 -10.69
C ALA A 91 7.15 21.11 -9.57
N ILE A 92 7.62 20.96 -8.34
CA ILE A 92 7.20 21.66 -7.12
C ILE A 92 8.39 21.83 -6.19
N GLU A 93 8.29 22.80 -5.30
CA GLU A 93 9.23 23.01 -4.20
C GLU A 93 9.35 21.77 -3.33
N PHE A 94 10.57 21.53 -2.84
CA PHE A 94 10.81 20.40 -1.95
C PHE A 94 10.22 20.67 -0.56
N ALA A 95 9.27 19.84 -0.13
CA ALA A 95 8.63 19.95 1.18
C ALA A 95 8.29 18.58 1.77
N ALA A 96 8.64 18.36 3.04
CA ALA A 96 8.25 17.16 3.77
C ALA A 96 6.73 17.10 4.03
N ASN A 97 6.06 18.24 4.12
CA ASN A 97 4.61 18.35 4.19
C ASN A 97 4.13 19.33 3.10
N PRO A 98 3.91 18.85 1.87
CA PRO A 98 3.50 19.70 0.76
C PRO A 98 2.06 20.17 0.94
N ASP A 99 1.74 21.33 0.38
CA ASP A 99 0.37 21.86 0.37
C ASP A 99 -0.56 20.95 -0.48
N PRO A 100 -1.57 20.29 0.13
CA PRO A 100 -2.49 19.40 -0.56
C PRO A 100 -3.18 20.04 -1.76
N ASP A 101 -3.49 21.33 -1.67
CA ASP A 101 -4.23 22.01 -2.71
C ASP A 101 -3.38 22.17 -3.98
N THR A 102 -2.07 22.28 -3.81
CA THR A 102 -1.11 22.37 -4.93
C THR A 102 -0.72 21.01 -5.51
N VAL A 103 -0.68 19.95 -4.70
CA VAL A 103 -0.21 18.63 -5.14
C VAL A 103 -1.34 17.70 -5.58
N CYS A 104 -2.47 17.71 -4.88
CA CYS A 104 -3.58 16.80 -5.17
C CYS A 104 -4.38 17.29 -6.39
N ARG A 105 -4.67 18.60 -6.49
CA ARG A 105 -5.51 19.14 -7.57
C ARG A 105 -4.91 18.93 -8.95
N LYS A 106 -3.58 18.89 -9.09
CA LYS A 106 -2.89 18.63 -10.37
C LYS A 106 -3.36 17.34 -11.06
N CYS A 107 -3.75 16.33 -10.29
CA CYS A 107 -4.25 15.05 -10.81
C CYS A 107 -5.74 14.82 -10.53
N HIS A 108 -6.29 15.44 -9.49
CA HIS A 108 -7.65 15.20 -9.02
C HIS A 108 -8.64 16.34 -9.32
N ASP A 109 -8.27 17.32 -10.15
CA ASP A 109 -9.08 18.51 -10.46
C ASP A 109 -10.57 18.19 -10.74
N PRO A 110 -10.93 17.22 -11.61
CA PRO A 110 -12.35 16.96 -11.89
C PRO A 110 -13.12 16.39 -10.70
N ALA A 111 -12.45 15.69 -9.78
CA ALA A 111 -13.07 15.18 -8.55
C ALA A 111 -13.21 16.30 -7.51
N VAL A 112 -12.19 17.15 -7.38
CA VAL A 112 -12.17 18.30 -6.47
C VAL A 112 -13.25 19.31 -6.84
N ASN A 113 -13.41 19.64 -8.13
CA ASN A 113 -14.44 20.58 -8.59
C ASN A 113 -15.85 20.07 -8.26
N ARG A 114 -16.12 18.78 -8.50
CA ARG A 114 -17.39 18.14 -8.12
C ARG A 114 -17.64 18.15 -6.61
N MET A 115 -16.59 17.99 -5.80
CA MET A 115 -16.69 18.10 -4.34
C MET A 115 -17.01 19.53 -3.90
N GLN A 116 -16.30 20.51 -4.45
CA GLN A 116 -16.52 21.94 -4.19
C GLN A 116 -17.97 22.36 -4.52
N GLU A 117 -18.48 21.98 -5.69
CA GLU A 117 -19.84 22.32 -6.14
C GLU A 117 -20.92 21.75 -5.22
N LYS A 118 -20.71 20.54 -4.67
CA LYS A 118 -21.76 19.80 -3.96
C LYS A 118 -21.69 19.92 -2.44
N TYR A 119 -20.49 20.08 -1.89
CA TYR A 119 -20.24 19.98 -0.45
C TYR A 119 -19.38 21.13 0.11
N GLY A 120 -18.84 21.99 -0.76
CA GLY A 120 -17.77 22.91 -0.41
C GLY A 120 -16.41 22.19 -0.35
N LEU A 121 -15.32 22.97 -0.45
CA LEU A 121 -13.95 22.45 -0.34
C LEU A 121 -13.33 22.89 0.98
N ARG A 122 -12.80 21.92 1.73
CA ARG A 122 -11.94 22.20 2.89
C ARG A 122 -10.53 22.50 2.41
N ALA A 123 -9.85 23.42 3.09
CA ALA A 123 -8.47 23.78 2.80
C ALA A 123 -7.50 22.60 2.93
N GLN A 124 -7.77 21.65 3.83
CA GLN A 124 -6.91 20.52 4.12
C GLN A 124 -7.55 19.21 3.63
N CYS A 125 -7.20 18.78 2.41
CA CYS A 125 -7.76 17.57 1.80
C CYS A 125 -7.52 16.32 2.67
N ASN A 126 -6.40 16.32 3.39
CA ASN A 126 -5.91 15.22 4.21
C ASN A 126 -6.64 15.01 5.54
N GLU A 127 -7.46 15.97 5.99
CA GLU A 127 -8.33 15.75 7.16
C GLU A 127 -9.32 14.61 6.92
N CYS A 128 -9.77 14.44 5.68
CA CYS A 128 -10.64 13.35 5.25
C CYS A 128 -9.93 12.29 4.42
N HIS A 129 -8.81 12.66 3.76
CA HIS A 129 -8.02 11.76 2.91
C HIS A 129 -6.57 11.65 3.42
N PRO A 130 -6.31 10.89 4.50
CA PRO A 130 -4.98 10.76 5.06
C PRO A 130 -3.89 10.40 4.03
N TYR A 131 -2.69 10.96 4.20
CA TYR A 131 -1.54 10.61 3.36
C TYR A 131 -1.08 9.19 3.63
N HIS A 132 -0.35 8.62 2.66
CA HIS A 132 0.35 7.34 2.83
C HIS A 132 -0.53 6.33 3.58
N GLN A 133 -1.75 6.11 3.10
CA GLN A 133 -2.71 5.21 3.72
C GLN A 133 -2.79 3.93 2.89
N ASN A 134 -2.63 2.78 3.55
CA ASN A 134 -2.85 1.49 2.91
C ASN A 134 -4.35 1.27 2.71
N SER A 135 -4.72 0.72 1.55
CA SER A 135 -6.13 0.35 1.27
C SER A 135 -6.47 -1.07 1.74
N ILE A 136 -5.47 -1.81 2.27
CA ILE A 136 -5.52 -3.25 2.50
C ILE A 136 -5.64 -3.61 3.99
N HIS A 137 -5.12 -2.77 4.90
CA HIS A 137 -4.97 -3.11 6.32
C HIS A 137 -5.48 -2.03 7.30
N HIS A 138 -6.22 -1.02 6.86
CA HIS A 138 -6.80 0.01 7.73
C HIS A 138 -8.19 0.49 7.27
N GLU A 139 -8.76 1.38 8.09
CA GLU A 139 -10.00 2.16 7.97
C GLU A 139 -10.24 2.92 6.65
N ALA A 140 -9.56 2.58 5.56
CA ALA A 140 -9.77 3.16 4.22
C ALA A 140 -11.22 3.04 3.70
N PHE A 141 -12.03 2.18 4.33
CA PHE A 141 -13.46 2.00 4.08
C PHE A 141 -14.38 2.57 5.18
N GLN A 142 -13.85 3.20 6.23
CA GLN A 142 -14.70 3.94 7.15
C GLN A 142 -15.42 5.05 6.38
N LYS A 143 -16.71 5.26 6.70
CA LYS A 143 -17.58 6.17 5.95
C LYS A 143 -16.90 7.53 5.85
N THR A 144 -16.56 7.90 4.61
CA THR A 144 -15.86 9.14 4.31
C THR A 144 -16.68 10.32 4.85
N GLN A 145 -16.09 11.10 5.78
CA GLN A 145 -16.64 12.38 6.23
C GLN A 145 -16.76 13.41 5.09
N SER A 146 -16.28 13.06 3.88
CA SER A 146 -16.29 13.87 2.67
C SER A 146 -17.68 14.36 2.26
N LYS A 147 -18.76 13.68 2.62
CA LYS A 147 -20.13 14.11 2.26
C LYS A 147 -20.75 15.13 3.23
N LYS A 148 -20.03 15.52 4.28
CA LYS A 148 -20.50 16.56 5.20
C LYS A 148 -20.27 17.92 4.53
N THR A 149 -21.36 18.66 4.29
CA THR A 149 -21.31 20.04 3.80
C THR A 149 -20.56 20.92 4.79
N LEU A 150 -19.84 21.91 4.27
CA LEU A 150 -19.41 23.05 5.07
C LEU A 150 -20.63 23.93 5.32
N ASP A 151 -20.88 24.23 6.60
CA ASP A 151 -21.98 25.08 7.04
C ASP A 151 -21.73 26.55 6.63
#